data_AF-A0AAU6ZPH4-F1
#
_entry.id   AF-A0AAU6ZPH4-F1
#
_cell.length_a   1.000
_cell.length_b   1.000
_cell.length_c   1.000
_cell.angle_alpha   90.00
_cell.angle_beta   90.00
_cell.angle_gamma   90.00
#
_symmetry.space_group_name_H-M   'P 1'
#
loop_
_entity.id
_entity.type
_entity.pdbx_description
1 polymer ?
#
loop_
_entity_poly.entity_id
_entity_poly.type
_entity_poly.pdbx_seq_one_letter_code
_entity_poly.pdbx_strand_id
1 'polypeptide(L)'
;MGERKRGQADGQRGEARSTSVAVAILYIARVVTSLMIIGGLGLAIWMYVWSREVIATYPVEPDNDVTRGFFIGVAGGLGIAGLSVVALVGLSRGRRWGGIVDVFQWVVIWLPFSFGLQQFSADAFAISTTVSLAGALVGVLAFIAAPRGRLAKGRPGVRLGPET
;
A
#
# COMPACT_ATOMS: atom_id res chain seq x y z
N MET A 1 38.60 0.19 -32.77
CA MET A 1 38.39 1.08 -31.60
C MET A 1 36.95 1.63 -31.45
N GLY A 2 36.08 1.57 -32.48
CA GLY A 2 34.71 2.12 -32.41
C GLY A 2 33.66 1.27 -31.67
N GLU A 3 33.85 -0.04 -31.55
CA GLU A 3 32.84 -0.95 -30.96
C GLU A 3 32.70 -0.82 -29.44
N ARG A 4 33.81 -0.51 -28.72
CA ARG A 4 33.76 -0.33 -27.26
C ARG A 4 32.94 0.89 -26.82
N LYS A 5 32.86 1.94 -27.66
CA LYS A 5 32.06 3.15 -27.37
C LYS A 5 30.56 2.92 -27.56
N ARG A 6 30.14 2.03 -28.48
CA ARG A 6 28.72 1.70 -28.69
C ARG A 6 28.15 0.88 -27.52
N GLY A 7 28.90 -0.12 -27.04
CA GLY A 7 28.48 -0.92 -25.88
C GLY A 7 28.31 -0.11 -24.58
N GLN A 8 29.12 0.92 -24.36
CA GLN A 8 28.97 1.81 -23.19
C GLN A 8 27.72 2.71 -23.27
N ALA A 9 27.39 3.22 -24.45
CA ALA A 9 26.22 4.07 -24.65
C ALA A 9 24.90 3.29 -24.49
N ASP A 10 24.85 2.05 -24.97
CA ASP A 10 23.66 1.18 -24.83
C ASP A 10 23.47 0.72 -23.38
N GLY A 11 24.56 0.44 -22.65
CA GLY A 11 24.53 0.14 -21.23
C GLY A 11 23.97 1.28 -20.38
N GLN A 12 24.43 2.51 -20.61
CA GLN A 12 23.93 3.70 -19.89
C GLN A 12 22.46 3.99 -20.16
N ARG A 13 21.98 3.76 -21.40
CA ARG A 13 20.55 3.90 -21.75
C ARG A 13 19.68 2.85 -21.08
N GLY A 14 20.17 1.61 -20.96
CA GLY A 14 19.48 0.52 -20.26
C GLY A 14 19.33 0.80 -18.76
N GLU A 15 20.41 1.27 -18.13
CA GLU A 15 20.44 1.58 -16.69
C GLU A 15 19.53 2.78 -16.34
N ALA A 16 19.53 3.83 -17.19
CA ALA A 16 18.63 4.97 -17.05
C ALA A 16 17.15 4.55 -17.13
N ARG A 17 16.77 3.72 -18.13
CA ARG A 17 15.38 3.23 -18.27
C ARG A 17 14.94 2.38 -17.09
N SER A 18 15.81 1.48 -16.60
CA SER A 18 15.51 0.65 -15.42
C SER A 18 15.25 1.51 -14.18
N THR A 19 15.97 2.62 -14.02
CA THR A 19 15.81 3.54 -12.90
C THR A 19 14.49 4.30 -12.98
N SER A 20 14.11 4.79 -14.17
CA SER A 20 12.82 5.48 -14.37
C SER A 20 11.61 4.59 -14.06
N VAL A 21 11.64 3.32 -14.50
CA VAL A 21 10.54 2.37 -14.24
C VAL A 21 10.40 2.07 -12.75
N ALA A 22 11.52 1.86 -12.03
CA ALA A 22 11.48 1.62 -10.60
C ALA A 22 10.91 2.82 -9.82
N VAL A 23 11.25 4.04 -10.21
CA VAL A 23 10.70 5.26 -9.61
C VAL A 23 9.20 5.37 -9.86
N ALA A 24 8.73 5.09 -11.08
CA ALA A 24 7.30 5.11 -11.42
C ALA A 24 6.50 4.08 -10.60
N ILE A 25 7.01 2.86 -10.47
CA ILE A 25 6.37 1.80 -9.66
C ILE A 25 6.26 2.23 -8.20
N LEU A 26 7.35 2.74 -7.62
CA LEU A 26 7.35 3.18 -6.22
C LEU A 26 6.41 4.38 -6.00
N TYR A 27 6.28 5.27 -6.98
CA TYR A 27 5.32 6.36 -6.93
C TYR A 27 3.88 5.86 -6.94
N ILE A 28 3.53 4.97 -7.89
CA ILE A 28 2.20 4.37 -7.98
C ILE A 28 1.85 3.65 -6.67
N ALA A 29 2.78 2.84 -6.13
CA ALA A 29 2.57 2.14 -4.87
C ALA A 29 2.28 3.09 -3.71
N ARG A 30 3.00 4.22 -3.61
CA ARG A 30 2.74 5.26 -2.59
C ARG A 30 1.37 5.89 -2.77
N VAL A 31 0.96 6.21 -3.99
CA VAL A 31 -0.37 6.80 -4.26
C VAL A 31 -1.47 5.83 -3.85
N VAL A 32 -1.38 4.56 -4.29
CA VAL A 32 -2.34 3.51 -3.93
C VAL A 32 -2.38 3.30 -2.41
N THR A 33 -1.22 3.25 -1.75
CA THR A 33 -1.14 3.13 -0.29
C THR A 33 -1.80 4.32 0.41
N SER A 34 -1.58 5.55 -0.08
CA SER A 34 -2.23 6.75 0.47
C SER A 34 -3.75 6.71 0.31
N LEU A 35 -4.26 6.21 -0.82
CA LEU A 35 -5.70 6.01 -1.02
C LEU A 35 -6.25 4.97 -0.04
N MET A 36 -5.49 3.93 0.30
CA MET A 36 -5.89 2.96 1.33
C MET A 36 -5.96 3.57 2.74
N ILE A 37 -5.07 4.52 3.08
CA ILE A 37 -5.18 5.29 4.33
C ILE A 37 -6.52 6.03 4.36
N ILE A 38 -6.83 6.77 3.30
CA ILE A 38 -8.08 7.54 3.19
C ILE A 38 -9.29 6.61 3.24
N GLY A 39 -9.25 5.48 2.52
CA GLY A 39 -10.31 4.48 2.52
C GLY A 39 -10.54 3.84 3.88
N GLY A 40 -9.46 3.46 4.60
CA GLY A 40 -9.54 2.89 5.94
C GLY A 40 -10.12 3.88 6.97
N LEU A 41 -9.68 5.14 6.93
CA LEU A 41 -10.25 6.20 7.77
C LEU A 41 -11.70 6.51 7.40
N GLY A 42 -12.01 6.58 6.10
CA GLY A 42 -13.37 6.79 5.60
C GLY A 42 -14.32 5.69 6.05
N LEU A 43 -13.89 4.42 6.04
CA LEU A 43 -14.66 3.29 6.55
C LEU A 43 -14.93 3.42 8.05
N ALA A 44 -13.92 3.78 8.85
CA ALA A 44 -14.09 3.96 10.28
C ALA A 44 -15.06 5.11 10.61
N ILE A 45 -14.96 6.24 9.89
CA ILE A 45 -15.88 7.38 10.02
C ILE A 45 -17.29 6.98 9.59
N TRP A 46 -17.44 6.30 8.46
CA TRP A 46 -18.72 5.83 7.95
C TRP A 46 -19.43 4.93 8.96
N MET A 47 -18.72 3.94 9.52
CA MET A 47 -19.26 3.05 10.55
C MET A 47 -19.68 3.83 11.81
N TYR A 48 -18.91 4.86 12.19
CA TYR A 48 -19.25 5.73 13.32
C TYR A 48 -20.48 6.58 13.07
N VAL A 49 -20.64 7.18 11.89
CA VAL A 49 -21.84 7.96 11.55
C VAL A 49 -23.07 7.04 11.49
N TRP A 50 -22.94 5.91 10.79
CA TRP A 50 -24.02 4.94 10.65
C TRP A 50 -24.50 4.38 12.00
N SER A 51 -23.58 4.06 12.92
CA SER A 51 -23.97 3.56 14.23
C SER A 51 -24.75 4.59 15.06
N ARG A 52 -24.42 5.89 14.94
CA ARG A 52 -25.21 6.94 15.61
C ARG A 52 -26.64 7.01 15.08
N GLU A 53 -26.83 6.86 13.77
CA GLU A 53 -28.16 6.85 13.15
C GLU A 53 -28.98 5.62 13.56
N VAL A 54 -28.35 4.44 13.57
CA VAL A 54 -29.00 3.18 13.99
C VAL A 54 -29.41 3.25 15.46
N ILE A 55 -28.52 3.69 16.35
CA ILE A 55 -28.81 3.84 17.79
C ILE A 55 -29.94 4.86 18.02
N ALA A 56 -29.98 5.95 17.24
CA ALA A 56 -31.05 6.94 17.35
C ALA A 56 -32.42 6.39 16.88
N THR A 57 -32.42 5.43 15.95
CA THR A 57 -33.63 4.86 15.34
C THR A 57 -34.19 3.68 16.13
N TYR A 58 -33.33 2.90 16.78
CA TYR A 58 -33.70 1.73 17.57
C TYR A 58 -33.30 1.92 19.04
N PRO A 59 -34.20 2.48 19.89
CA PRO A 59 -33.90 2.76 21.30
C PRO A 59 -33.88 1.49 22.19
N VAL A 60 -34.18 0.32 21.62
CA VAL A 60 -34.08 -0.97 22.31
C VAL A 60 -32.62 -1.40 22.29
N GLU A 61 -32.15 -1.95 23.41
CA GLU A 61 -30.77 -2.43 23.59
C GLU A 61 -30.29 -3.20 22.34
N PRO A 62 -29.31 -2.67 21.60
CA PRO A 62 -28.94 -3.25 20.32
C PRO A 62 -28.43 -4.66 20.54
N ASP A 63 -28.96 -5.60 19.77
CA ASP A 63 -28.51 -6.99 19.78
C ASP A 63 -26.98 -7.04 19.65
N ASN A 64 -26.35 -7.96 20.38
CA ASN A 64 -24.89 -8.02 20.55
C ASN A 64 -24.18 -8.09 19.19
N ASP A 65 -24.83 -8.67 18.19
CA ASP A 65 -24.33 -8.82 16.82
C ASP A 65 -24.24 -7.48 16.05
N VAL A 66 -25.17 -6.56 16.25
CA VAL A 66 -25.14 -5.22 15.60
C VAL A 66 -23.95 -4.42 16.13
N THR A 67 -23.75 -4.47 17.44
CA THR A 67 -22.67 -3.76 18.13
C THR A 67 -21.30 -4.34 17.77
N ARG A 68 -21.21 -5.67 17.62
CA ARG A 68 -19.99 -6.36 17.15
C ARG A 68 -19.63 -5.97 15.73
N GLY A 69 -20.60 -5.96 14.81
CA GLY A 69 -20.38 -5.56 13.42
C GLY A 69 -19.80 -4.15 13.31
N PHE A 70 -20.32 -3.22 14.11
CA PHE A 70 -19.79 -1.86 14.23
C PHE A 70 -18.32 -1.84 14.69
N PHE A 71 -18.00 -2.49 15.82
CA PHE A 71 -16.63 -2.50 16.34
C PHE A 71 -15.64 -3.18 15.39
N ILE A 72 -16.05 -4.27 14.73
CA ILE A 72 -15.24 -4.94 13.70
C ILE A 72 -14.99 -4.00 12.53
N GLY A 73 -16.01 -3.27 12.07
CA GLY A 73 -15.88 -2.30 10.98
C GLY A 73 -14.91 -1.16 11.31
N VAL A 74 -15.04 -0.55 12.50
CA VAL A 74 -14.14 0.52 12.96
C VAL A 74 -12.71 -0.01 13.14
N ALA A 75 -12.54 -1.13 13.84
CA ALA A 75 -11.23 -1.75 14.06
C ALA A 75 -10.58 -2.15 12.73
N GLY A 76 -11.34 -2.68 11.78
CA GLY A 76 -10.90 -3.01 10.44
C GLY A 76 -10.42 -1.78 9.66
N GLY A 77 -11.21 -0.69 9.65
CA GLY A 77 -10.83 0.57 9.00
C GLY A 77 -9.55 1.18 9.57
N LEU A 78 -9.44 1.24 10.91
CA LEU A 78 -8.24 1.72 11.59
C LEU A 78 -7.03 0.80 11.36
N GLY A 79 -7.23 -0.52 11.33
CA GLY A 79 -6.19 -1.50 11.02
C GLY A 79 -5.63 -1.32 9.61
N ILE A 80 -6.50 -1.14 8.62
CA ILE A 80 -6.12 -0.84 7.22
C ILE A 80 -5.32 0.47 7.17
N ALA A 81 -5.80 1.53 7.81
CA ALA A 81 -5.12 2.82 7.81
C ALA A 81 -3.74 2.73 8.47
N GLY A 82 -3.65 2.07 9.63
CA GLY A 82 -2.40 1.90 10.36
C GLY A 82 -1.34 1.11 9.57
N LEU A 83 -1.73 -0.01 8.96
CA LEU A 83 -0.83 -0.81 8.12
C LEU A 83 -0.42 -0.06 6.85
N SER A 84 -1.34 0.70 6.26
CA SER A 84 -1.04 1.55 5.10
C SER A 84 -0.02 2.63 5.44
N VAL A 85 -0.10 3.26 6.62
CA VAL A 85 0.92 4.20 7.11
C VAL A 85 2.28 3.52 7.25
N VAL A 86 2.31 2.32 7.83
CA VAL A 86 3.54 1.52 7.98
C VAL A 86 4.14 1.20 6.60
N ALA A 87 3.34 0.70 5.66
CA ALA A 87 3.76 0.45 4.28
C ALA A 87 4.30 1.72 3.60
N LEU A 88 3.59 2.85 3.74
CA LEU A 88 3.97 4.13 3.16
C LEU A 88 5.32 4.62 3.70
N VAL A 89 5.58 4.50 5.00
CA VAL A 89 6.87 4.84 5.61
C VAL A 89 7.98 3.96 5.05
N GLY A 90 7.72 2.65 4.88
CA GLY A 90 8.65 1.71 4.27
C GLY A 90 8.98 2.09 2.82
N LEU A 91 7.97 2.31 1.99
CA LEU A 91 8.09 2.69 0.58
C LEU A 91 8.77 4.06 0.40
N SER A 92 8.45 5.03 1.28
CA SER A 92 9.05 6.36 1.27
C SER A 92 10.55 6.31 1.58
N ARG A 93 10.96 5.39 2.44
CA ARG A 93 12.37 5.14 2.78
C ARG A 93 13.06 4.15 1.82
N GLY A 94 12.41 3.76 0.72
CA GLY A 94 12.95 2.79 -0.24
C GLY A 94 13.19 1.40 0.35
N ARG A 95 12.48 1.05 1.43
CA ARG A 95 12.65 -0.23 2.13
C ARG A 95 11.68 -1.27 1.59
N ARG A 96 12.22 -2.44 1.24
CA ARG A 96 11.48 -3.59 0.71
C ARG A 96 10.32 -4.05 1.59
N TRP A 97 10.48 -4.01 2.91
CA TRP A 97 9.41 -4.43 3.81
C TRP A 97 8.13 -3.60 3.63
N GLY A 98 8.20 -2.37 3.12
CA GLY A 98 7.01 -1.57 2.79
C GLY A 98 6.12 -2.26 1.75
N GLY A 99 6.73 -2.85 0.71
CA GLY A 99 6.00 -3.64 -0.29
C GLY A 99 5.45 -4.96 0.27
N ILE A 100 6.13 -5.60 1.24
CA ILE A 100 5.61 -6.80 1.91
C ILE A 100 4.35 -6.47 2.71
N VAL A 101 4.37 -5.38 3.47
CA VAL A 101 3.22 -4.94 4.27
C VAL A 101 2.04 -4.59 3.35
N ASP A 102 2.30 -3.94 2.22
CA ASP A 102 1.28 -3.63 1.21
C ASP A 102 0.65 -4.92 0.63
N VAL A 103 1.46 -5.91 0.23
CA VAL A 103 0.95 -7.22 -0.23
C VAL A 103 0.12 -7.92 0.85
N PHE A 104 0.60 -7.91 2.10
CA PHE A 104 -0.12 -8.50 3.22
C PHE A 104 -1.49 -7.85 3.41
N GLN A 105 -1.58 -6.53 3.29
CA GLN A 105 -2.84 -5.80 3.38
C GLN A 105 -3.82 -6.21 2.27
N TRP A 106 -3.36 -6.32 1.03
CA TRP A 106 -4.23 -6.73 -0.09
C TRP A 106 -4.70 -8.18 0.01
N VAL A 107 -3.83 -9.10 0.40
CA VAL A 107 -4.12 -10.54 0.38
C VAL A 107 -4.75 -11.04 1.68
N VAL A 108 -4.29 -10.57 2.83
CA VAL A 108 -4.72 -11.10 4.13
C VAL A 108 -5.88 -10.30 4.72
N ILE A 109 -5.99 -9.02 4.38
CA ILE A 109 -7.05 -8.16 4.93
C ILE A 109 -8.15 -7.94 3.90
N TRP A 110 -7.80 -7.54 2.67
CA TRP A 110 -8.80 -7.17 1.67
C TRP A 110 -9.46 -8.38 0.98
N LEU A 111 -8.68 -9.40 0.60
CA LEU A 111 -9.24 -10.55 -0.13
C LEU A 111 -10.33 -11.32 0.68
N PRO A 112 -10.18 -11.59 2.00
CA PRO A 112 -11.27 -12.17 2.79
C PRO A 112 -12.53 -11.31 2.80
N PHE A 113 -12.37 -9.98 2.82
CA PHE A 113 -13.50 -9.06 2.70
C PHE A 113 -14.22 -9.20 1.35
N SER A 114 -13.48 -9.42 0.26
CA SER A 114 -14.08 -9.70 -1.05
C SER A 114 -14.97 -10.94 -1.00
N PHE A 115 -14.54 -12.05 -0.40
CA PHE A 115 -15.41 -13.24 -0.25
C PHE A 115 -16.69 -12.94 0.54
N GLY A 116 -16.61 -12.08 1.55
CA GLY A 116 -17.78 -11.57 2.26
C GLY A 116 -18.77 -10.79 1.38
N LEU A 117 -18.33 -10.20 0.26
CA LEU A 117 -19.21 -9.52 -0.69
C LEU A 117 -19.97 -10.49 -1.60
N GLN A 118 -19.46 -11.72 -1.77
CA GLN A 118 -20.09 -12.72 -2.66
C GLN A 118 -21.53 -13.05 -2.23
N GLN A 119 -21.83 -12.98 -0.93
CA GLN A 119 -23.18 -13.20 -0.41
C GLN A 119 -24.17 -12.08 -0.75
N PHE A 120 -23.68 -10.89 -1.11
CA PHE A 120 -24.50 -9.72 -1.43
C PHE A 120 -24.56 -9.41 -2.92
N SER A 121 -23.44 -9.55 -3.63
CA SER A 121 -23.34 -9.24 -5.06
C SER A 121 -22.14 -9.92 -5.72
N ALA A 122 -22.39 -10.69 -6.79
CA ALA A 122 -21.35 -11.31 -7.60
C ALA A 122 -20.44 -10.27 -8.28
N ASP A 123 -21.02 -9.16 -8.75
CA ASP A 123 -20.26 -8.07 -9.38
C ASP A 123 -19.37 -7.36 -8.35
N ALA A 124 -19.89 -7.10 -7.14
CA ALA A 124 -19.10 -6.50 -6.06
C ALA A 124 -17.92 -7.40 -5.64
N PHE A 125 -18.16 -8.71 -5.57
CA PHE A 125 -17.11 -9.71 -5.34
C PHE A 125 -16.04 -9.68 -6.45
N ALA A 126 -16.44 -9.71 -7.72
CA ALA A 126 -15.52 -9.72 -8.85
C ALA A 126 -14.66 -8.44 -8.90
N ILE A 127 -15.29 -7.27 -8.73
CA ILE A 127 -14.60 -5.98 -8.69
C ILE A 127 -13.63 -5.93 -7.52
N SER A 128 -14.09 -6.26 -6.30
CA SER A 128 -13.26 -6.20 -5.09
C SER A 128 -12.07 -7.15 -5.16
N THR A 129 -12.28 -8.36 -5.67
CA THR A 129 -11.20 -9.36 -5.87
C THR A 129 -10.19 -8.87 -6.90
N THR A 130 -10.65 -8.29 -8.01
CA THR A 130 -9.76 -7.74 -9.05
C THR A 130 -8.92 -6.59 -8.50
N VAL A 131 -9.53 -5.69 -7.73
CA VAL A 131 -8.83 -4.58 -7.06
C VAL A 131 -7.80 -5.11 -6.06
N SER A 132 -8.15 -6.15 -5.29
CA SER A 132 -7.23 -6.81 -4.36
C SER A 132 -6.00 -7.38 -5.07
N LEU A 133 -6.20 -8.14 -6.15
CA LEU A 133 -5.12 -8.74 -6.92
C LEU A 133 -4.24 -7.69 -7.59
N ALA A 134 -4.83 -6.64 -8.14
CA ALA A 134 -4.10 -5.52 -8.73
C ALA A 134 -3.24 -4.81 -7.68
N GLY A 135 -3.80 -4.54 -6.51
CA GLY A 135 -3.07 -3.95 -5.38
C GLY A 135 -1.91 -4.83 -4.90
N ALA A 136 -2.15 -6.13 -4.74
CA ALA A 136 -1.10 -7.09 -4.40
C ALA A 136 0.03 -7.10 -5.44
N LEU A 137 -0.31 -7.03 -6.74
CA LEU A 137 0.68 -6.94 -7.80
C LEU A 137 1.52 -5.66 -7.68
N VAL A 138 0.89 -4.51 -7.41
CA VAL A 138 1.61 -3.25 -7.16
C VAL A 138 2.58 -3.38 -5.98
N GLY A 139 2.15 -4.01 -4.88
CA GLY A 139 3.00 -4.27 -3.72
C GLY A 139 4.20 -5.17 -4.04
N VAL A 140 4.00 -6.23 -4.83
CA VAL A 140 5.08 -7.12 -5.31
C VAL A 140 6.06 -6.35 -6.20
N LEU A 141 5.56 -5.56 -7.15
CA LEU A 141 6.39 -4.75 -8.02
C LEU A 141 7.19 -3.72 -7.22
N ALA A 142 6.59 -3.09 -6.21
CA ALA A 142 7.26 -2.18 -5.30
C ALA A 142 8.35 -2.87 -4.48
N PHE A 143 8.11 -4.10 -4.00
CA PHE A 143 9.13 -4.91 -3.33
C PHE A 143 10.33 -5.21 -4.23
N ILE A 144 10.07 -5.57 -5.49
CA ILE A 144 11.12 -5.87 -6.47
C ILE A 144 11.91 -4.60 -6.81
N ALA A 145 11.20 -3.50 -7.07
CA ALA A 145 11.76 -2.19 -7.45
C ALA A 145 12.55 -1.52 -6.30
N ALA A 146 12.16 -1.78 -5.05
CA ALA A 146 12.85 -1.21 -3.91
C ALA A 146 14.30 -1.75 -3.81
N PRO A 147 15.30 -0.88 -3.56
CA PRO A 147 16.69 -1.29 -3.49
C PRO A 147 16.89 -2.43 -2.48
N ARG A 148 17.64 -3.48 -2.88
CA ARG A 148 18.17 -4.48 -1.95
C ARG A 148 19.16 -3.75 -1.08
N GLY A 149 18.75 -3.31 0.10
CA GLY A 149 19.64 -2.60 1.00
C GLY A 149 20.92 -3.40 1.18
N ARG A 150 22.03 -2.92 0.60
CA ARG A 150 23.22 -2.77 1.43
C ARG A 150 22.84 -1.67 2.39
N LEU A 151 22.80 -2.00 3.68
CA LEU A 151 23.11 -1.01 4.70
C LEU A 151 24.33 -0.26 4.17
N ALA A 152 24.17 1.01 3.80
CA ALA A 152 25.30 1.90 3.64
C ALA A 152 25.87 2.12 5.05
N LYS A 153 26.48 1.08 5.62
CA LYS A 153 27.51 1.23 6.64
C LYS A 153 28.63 1.97 5.93
N GLY A 154 28.69 3.28 6.17
CA GLY A 154 29.86 4.10 5.90
C GLY A 154 30.23 4.33 4.43
N ARG A 155 29.81 5.47 3.89
CA ARG A 155 30.82 6.37 3.32
C ARG A 155 30.90 7.60 4.21
N PRO A 156 31.71 7.59 5.29
CA PRO A 156 32.17 8.83 5.87
C PRO A 156 33.13 9.47 4.86
N GLY A 157 32.90 10.73 4.52
CA GLY A 157 33.89 11.52 3.77
C GLY A 157 33.56 11.74 2.30
N VAL A 158 32.59 12.60 2.03
CA VAL A 158 32.82 13.65 1.04
C VAL A 158 32.92 14.94 1.86
N ARG A 159 34.14 15.26 2.30
CA ARG A 159 34.43 16.63 2.76
C ARG A 159 34.30 17.50 1.52
N LEU A 160 33.30 18.37 1.51
CA LEU A 160 33.39 19.59 0.72
C LEU A 160 34.60 20.33 1.29
N GLY A 161 35.71 20.32 0.55
CA GLY A 161 36.86 21.17 0.89
C GLY A 161 36.41 22.64 0.80
N PRO A 162 36.96 23.53 1.63
CA PRO A 162 36.69 24.95 1.48
C PRO A 162 37.23 25.38 0.12
N GLU A 163 36.33 25.82 -0.75
CA GLU A 163 36.71 26.54 -1.97
C GLU A 163 37.44 27.82 -1.54
N THR A 164 38.68 27.92 -1.98
CA THR A 164 39.50 29.14 -1.96
C THR A 164 38.95 30.17 -2.93
#